data_AF-A0A6A6YXM2-F1
#
_entry.id   AF-A0A6A6YXM2-F1
#
_cell.length_a   1.000
_cell.length_b   1.000
_cell.length_c   1.000
_cell.angle_alpha   90.00
_cell.angle_beta   90.00
_cell.angle_gamma   90.00
#
_symmetry.space_group_name_H-M   'P 1'
#
loop_
_entity.id
_entity.type
_entity.pdbx_description
1 polymer ?
#
loop_
_entity_poly.entity_id
_entity_poly.type
_entity_poly.pdbx_seq_one_letter_code
_entity_poly.pdbx_strand_id
1 'polypeptide(L)'
;MYWAYVYGLPLLSIALRSLKLTKCSVNSNPWKLASWVLARILHDARLREKIEAEIAPYFTSTNSLSPVKLALKLRNCSYLMATYSEVLWTTSSSTSVRKVDKDCVIGGKTL
;
A
#
# COMPACT_ATOMS: atom_id res chain seq x y z
N MET A 1 22.60 14.90 -12.88
CA MET A 1 21.55 14.77 -11.84
C MET A 1 20.15 14.62 -12.45
N TYR A 2 19.99 13.86 -13.56
CA TYR A 2 18.71 13.69 -14.29
C TYR A 2 18.24 12.23 -14.42
N TRP A 3 19.03 11.27 -13.92
CA TRP A 3 18.80 9.84 -14.12
C TRP A 3 17.85 9.20 -13.09
N ALA A 4 17.56 9.85 -11.95
CA ALA A 4 16.70 9.31 -10.90
C ALA A 4 15.19 9.42 -11.24
N TYR A 5 14.77 10.48 -11.94
CA TYR A 5 13.36 10.76 -12.22
C TYR A 5 12.74 9.84 -13.27
N VAL A 6 13.53 9.36 -14.24
CA VAL A 6 13.00 8.55 -15.36
C VAL A 6 12.81 7.08 -14.95
N TYR A 7 13.57 6.58 -13.98
CA TYR A 7 13.49 5.20 -13.51
C TYR A 7 12.76 5.01 -12.16
N GLY A 8 12.68 6.02 -11.29
CA GLY A 8 11.99 5.88 -9.98
C GLY A 8 10.46 5.74 -10.09
N LEU A 9 9.83 6.55 -10.95
CA LEU A 9 8.38 6.53 -11.21
C LEU A 9 7.85 5.20 -11.77
N PRO A 10 8.48 4.57 -12.78
CA PRO A 10 8.01 3.29 -13.30
C PRO A 10 8.17 2.16 -12.28
N LEU A 11 9.26 2.16 -11.50
CA LEU A 11 9.51 1.15 -10.45
C LEU A 11 8.47 1.21 -9.33
N LEU A 12 8.12 2.42 -8.89
CA LEU A 12 7.07 2.65 -7.89
C LEU A 12 5.69 2.22 -8.44
N SER A 13 5.42 2.50 -9.72
CA SER A 13 4.17 2.08 -10.36
C SER A 13 4.04 0.56 -10.48
N ILE A 14 5.14 -0.14 -10.75
CA ILE A 14 5.20 -1.61 -10.86
C ILE A 14 5.04 -2.24 -9.47
N ALA A 15 5.76 -1.74 -8.47
CA ALA A 15 5.64 -2.14 -7.08
C ALA A 15 4.19 -2.08 -6.58
N LEU A 16 3.49 -0.98 -6.89
CA LEU A 16 2.10 -0.79 -6.49
C LEU A 16 1.13 -1.66 -7.28
N ARG A 17 1.38 -1.94 -8.56
CA ARG A 17 0.59 -2.92 -9.33
C ARG A 17 0.74 -4.33 -8.76
N SER A 18 1.94 -4.72 -8.32
CA SER A 18 2.19 -6.01 -7.68
C SER A 18 1.53 -6.12 -6.30
N LEU A 19 1.48 -5.02 -5.53
CA LEU A 19 0.79 -4.97 -4.23
C LEU A 19 -0.74 -5.12 -4.35
N LYS A 20 -1.34 -4.69 -5.47
CA LYS A 20 -2.78 -4.83 -5.73
C LYS A 20 -3.25 -6.29 -5.68
N LEU A 21 -2.41 -7.26 -6.09
CA LEU A 21 -2.85 -8.64 -6.26
C LEU A 21 -3.02 -9.42 -4.94
N THR A 22 -2.46 -8.94 -3.84
CA THR A 22 -2.36 -9.75 -2.60
C THR A 22 -3.34 -9.34 -1.48
N LYS A 23 -4.12 -8.26 -1.65
CA LYS A 23 -5.11 -7.78 -0.65
C LYS A 23 -6.53 -7.61 -1.23
N CYS A 24 -6.74 -8.06 -2.47
CA CYS A 24 -8.04 -8.06 -3.17
C CYS A 24 -9.03 -9.06 -2.58
N SER A 25 -9.54 -8.77 -1.40
CA SER A 25 -10.81 -9.37 -0.93
C SER A 25 -11.54 -8.50 0.09
N VAL A 26 -10.96 -7.38 0.55
CA VAL A 26 -11.56 -6.58 1.64
C VAL A 26 -11.85 -5.12 1.26
N ASN A 27 -11.33 -4.59 0.15
CA ASN A 27 -11.64 -3.21 -0.25
C ASN A 27 -11.80 -3.11 -1.77
N SER A 28 -13.00 -2.72 -2.22
CA SER A 28 -13.42 -2.65 -3.63
C SER A 28 -12.66 -1.61 -4.48
N ASN A 29 -11.67 -0.92 -3.91
CA ASN A 29 -10.97 0.20 -4.57
C ASN A 29 -9.43 0.13 -4.47
N PRO A 30 -8.78 -0.98 -4.86
CA PRO A 30 -7.32 -1.11 -4.80
C PRO A 30 -6.58 -0.09 -5.69
N TRP A 31 -7.24 0.41 -6.74
CA TRP A 31 -6.68 1.45 -7.61
C TRP A 31 -6.68 2.83 -6.95
N LYS A 32 -7.74 3.22 -6.24
CA LYS A 32 -7.80 4.51 -5.51
C LYS A 32 -6.75 4.57 -4.43
N LEU A 33 -6.61 3.47 -3.67
CA LEU A 33 -5.59 3.37 -2.62
C LEU A 33 -4.18 3.53 -3.19
N ALA A 34 -3.88 2.85 -4.31
CA ALA A 34 -2.59 3.00 -4.97
C ALA A 34 -2.33 4.44 -5.45
N SER A 35 -3.35 5.13 -5.98
CA SER A 35 -3.25 6.54 -6.37
C SER A 35 -2.96 7.46 -5.18
N TRP A 36 -3.61 7.25 -4.03
CA TRP A 36 -3.36 8.05 -2.83
C TRP A 36 -1.98 7.77 -2.22
N VAL A 37 -1.51 6.52 -2.25
CA VAL A 37 -0.14 6.18 -1.82
C VAL A 37 0.89 6.87 -2.72
N LEU A 38 0.69 6.84 -4.04
CA LEU A 38 1.55 7.58 -4.97
C LEU A 38 1.57 9.08 -4.68
N ALA A 39 0.39 9.68 -4.50
CA ALA A 39 0.30 11.10 -4.17
C ALA A 39 1.08 11.41 -2.87
N ARG A 40 0.90 10.62 -1.81
CA ARG A 40 1.61 10.82 -0.53
C ARG A 40 3.13 10.76 -0.69
N ILE A 41 3.63 9.82 -1.47
CA ILE A 41 5.07 9.67 -1.73
C ILE A 41 5.59 10.82 -2.59
N LEU A 42 4.85 11.25 -3.62
CA LEU A 42 5.29 12.32 -4.53
C LEU A 42 5.30 13.70 -3.87
N HIS A 43 4.42 13.93 -2.88
CA HIS A 43 4.32 15.20 -2.17
C HIS A 43 5.30 15.38 -1.01
N ASP A 44 5.93 14.31 -0.51
CA ASP A 44 6.95 14.38 0.54
C ASP A 44 8.28 13.83 0.02
N ALA A 45 9.20 14.75 -0.31
CA ALA A 45 10.51 14.41 -0.86
C ALA A 45 11.36 13.56 0.11
N ARG A 46 11.24 13.78 1.43
CA ARG A 46 12.00 13.01 2.44
C ARG A 46 11.45 11.59 2.55
N LEU A 47 10.13 11.44 2.50
CA LEU A 47 9.48 10.14 2.48
C LEU A 47 9.85 9.37 1.21
N ARG A 48 9.84 10.06 0.06
CA ARG A 48 10.25 9.48 -1.23
C ARG A 48 11.68 8.94 -1.18
N GLU A 49 12.64 9.72 -0.73
CA GLU A 49 14.04 9.28 -0.62
C GLU A 49 14.19 8.04 0.26
N LYS A 50 13.49 7.99 1.40
CA LYS A 50 13.51 6.84 2.30
C LYS A 50 12.93 5.58 1.65
N ILE A 51 11.79 5.71 0.96
CA ILE A 51 11.14 4.59 0.28
C ILE A 51 11.99 4.12 -0.92
N GLU A 52 12.54 5.04 -1.70
CA GLU A 52 13.42 4.71 -2.82
C GLU A 52 14.67 3.95 -2.35
N ALA A 53 15.32 4.41 -1.28
CA ALA A 53 16.44 3.70 -0.67
C ALA A 53 16.05 2.31 -0.16
N GLU A 54 14.84 2.17 0.40
CA GLU A 54 14.32 0.91 0.92
C GLU A 54 13.99 -0.11 -0.19
N ILE A 55 13.48 0.35 -1.34
CA ILE A 55 13.09 -0.54 -2.44
C ILE A 55 14.19 -0.78 -3.47
N ALA A 56 15.20 0.09 -3.56
CA ALA A 56 16.29 0.02 -4.53
C ALA A 56 16.95 -1.37 -4.65
N PRO A 57 17.23 -2.12 -3.55
CA PRO A 57 17.84 -3.44 -3.63
C PRO A 57 17.02 -4.49 -4.40
N TYR A 58 15.71 -4.31 -4.50
CA TYR A 58 14.82 -5.25 -5.20
C TYR A 58 14.75 -5.00 -6.71
N PHE A 59 15.30 -3.88 -7.19
CA PHE A 59 15.23 -3.46 -8.59
C PHE A 59 16.60 -3.39 -9.28
N THR A 60 17.70 -3.49 -8.53
CA THR A 60 19.08 -3.56 -9.06
C THR A 60 19.55 -5.00 -9.33
N SER A 61 18.81 -6.01 -8.88
CA SER A 61 19.09 -7.43 -9.15
C SER A 61 18.89 -7.76 -10.64
N THR A 62 19.92 -8.28 -11.30
CA THR A 62 19.90 -8.82 -12.68
C THR A 62 18.87 -9.93 -12.88
N ASN A 63 18.38 -10.54 -11.80
CA ASN A 63 17.21 -11.41 -11.82
C ASN A 63 15.97 -10.61 -11.45
N SER A 64 15.17 -10.27 -12.46
CA SER A 64 13.84 -9.69 -12.27
C SER A 64 13.01 -10.64 -11.41
N LEU A 65 12.66 -10.22 -10.19
CA LEU A 65 11.76 -10.98 -9.33
C LEU A 65 10.41 -11.12 -10.02
N SER A 66 9.76 -12.29 -9.87
CA SER A 66 8.37 -12.41 -10.30
C SER A 66 7.49 -11.44 -9.51
N PRO A 67 6.39 -10.92 -10.09
CA PRO A 67 5.52 -9.94 -9.42
C PRO A 67 5.05 -10.39 -8.03
N VAL A 68 4.82 -11.69 -7.84
CA VAL A 68 4.43 -12.28 -6.55
C VAL A 68 5.58 -12.23 -5.54
N LYS A 69 6.80 -12.62 -5.94
CA LYS A 69 7.98 -12.58 -5.08
C LYS A 69 8.34 -11.14 -4.71
N LEU A 70 8.23 -10.21 -5.66
CA LEU A 70 8.43 -8.78 -5.42
C LEU A 70 7.40 -8.25 -4.41
N ALA A 71 6.12 -8.55 -4.57
CA ALA A 71 5.08 -8.13 -3.64
C ALA A 71 5.33 -8.66 -2.21
N LEU A 72 5.77 -9.91 -2.06
CA LEU A 72 6.13 -10.50 -0.77
C LEU A 72 7.33 -9.80 -0.12
N LYS A 73 8.34 -9.41 -0.91
CA LYS A 73 9.49 -8.67 -0.39
C LYS A 73 9.14 -7.24 0.00
N LEU A 74 8.32 -6.56 -0.80
CA LEU A 74 7.84 -5.19 -0.53
C LEU A 74 6.97 -5.10 0.73
N ARG A 75 6.35 -6.19 1.19
CA ARG A 75 5.65 -6.23 2.49
C ARG A 75 6.58 -6.07 3.70
N ASN A 76 7.89 -6.29 3.52
CA ASN A 76 8.86 -6.12 4.58
C ASN A 76 9.48 -4.71 4.58
N CYS A 77 9.14 -3.88 3.59
CA CYS A 77 9.55 -2.49 3.51
C CYS A 77 8.73 -1.67 4.52
N SER A 78 9.37 -1.30 5.62
CA SER A 78 8.79 -0.57 6.75
C SER A 78 8.19 0.78 6.35
N TYR A 79 8.90 1.60 5.57
CA TYR A 79 8.40 2.92 5.16
C TYR A 79 7.26 2.79 4.14
N LEU A 80 7.41 1.88 3.18
CA LEU A 80 6.36 1.61 2.20
C LEU A 80 5.08 1.11 2.86
N MET A 81 5.19 0.17 3.80
CA MET A 81 4.03 -0.41 4.50
C MET A 81 3.41 0.57 5.51
N ALA A 82 4.21 1.40 6.17
CA ALA A 82 3.72 2.47 7.03
C ALA A 82 2.88 3.46 6.22
N THR A 83 3.42 3.93 5.08
CA THR A 83 2.72 4.84 4.17
C THR A 83 1.42 4.22 3.64
N TYR A 84 1.47 2.96 3.22
CA TYR A 84 0.28 2.23 2.77
C TYR A 84 -0.80 2.17 3.86
N SER A 85 -0.41 1.91 5.11
CA SER A 85 -1.33 1.79 6.23
C SER A 85 -1.93 3.14 6.63
N GLU A 86 -1.13 4.21 6.65
CA GLU A 86 -1.60 5.57 6.92
C GLU A 86 -2.59 6.05 5.86
N VAL A 87 -2.30 5.80 4.58
CA VAL A 87 -3.22 6.14 3.49
C VAL A 87 -4.49 5.30 3.58
N LEU A 88 -4.38 4.00 3.86
CA LEU A 88 -5.55 3.15 4.06
C LEU A 88 -6.42 3.68 5.21
N TRP A 89 -5.82 4.10 6.32
CA TRP A 89 -6.54 4.71 7.44
C TRP A 89 -7.27 5.99 7.03
N THR A 90 -6.59 6.88 6.31
CA THR A 90 -7.12 8.20 5.97
C THR A 90 -8.16 8.16 4.84
N THR A 91 -8.07 7.19 3.94
CA THR A 91 -8.91 7.10 2.73
C THR A 91 -9.99 6.02 2.82
N SER A 92 -9.96 5.17 3.85
CA SER A 92 -10.97 4.13 4.04
C SER A 92 -12.27 4.73 4.56
N SER A 93 -13.25 4.87 3.67
CA SER A 93 -14.65 5.12 4.02
C SER A 93 -15.44 3.80 4.05
N SER A 94 -14.99 2.84 4.87
CA SER A 94 -15.61 1.51 4.94
C SER A 94 -16.69 1.48 6.02
N THR A 95 -17.90 1.03 5.66
CA THR A 95 -18.97 0.75 6.63
C THR A 95 -18.96 -0.73 6.99
N SER A 96 -18.85 -1.04 8.29
CA SER A 96 -19.01 -2.40 8.79
C SER A 96 -20.45 -2.59 9.27
N VAL A 97 -21.21 -3.45 8.59
CA VAL A 97 -22.60 -3.77 8.95
C VAL A 97 -22.64 -5.18 9.51
N ARG A 98 -23.27 -5.36 10.67
CA ARG A 98 -23.52 -6.67 11.27
C ARG A 98 -25.01 -6.83 11.50
N LYS A 99 -25.52 -8.05 11.31
CA LYS A 99 -26.89 -8.43 11.67
C LYS A 99 -26.86 -9.01 13.09
N VAL A 100 -27.70 -8.47 13.96
CA VAL A 100 -27.96 -9.06 15.29
C VAL A 100 -29.02 -10.15 15.10
N ASP A 101 -28.69 -11.38 15.46
CA ASP A 101 -29.57 -12.55 15.29
C ASP A 101 -30.39 -12.86 16.55
N LYS A 102 -29.89 -12.42 17.72
CA LYS A 102 -30.53 -12.53 19.03
C LYS A 102 -30.14 -11.34 19.89
N ASP A 103 -31.04 -10.96 20.80
CA ASP A 103 -30.81 -9.87 21.75
C ASP A 103 -29.44 -10.01 22.42
N CYS A 104 -28.64 -8.95 22.33
CA CYS A 104 -27.31 -8.93 22.94
C CYS A 104 -27.03 -7.60 23.61
N VAL A 105 -26.25 -7.62 24.69
CA VAL A 105 -25.89 -6.41 25.42
C VAL A 105 -24.49 -5.95 25.01
N ILE A 106 -24.40 -4.77 24.40
CA ILE A 106 -23.13 -4.11 24.06
C ILE A 106 -23.08 -2.76 24.78
N GLY A 107 -22.07 -2.57 25.65
CA GLY A 107 -21.90 -1.31 26.40
C GLY A 107 -23.10 -0.96 27.30
N GLY A 108 -23.80 -1.98 27.84
CA GLY A 108 -24.99 -1.80 28.67
C GLY A 108 -26.29 -1.53 27.90
N LYS A 109 -26.26 -1.54 26.57
CA LYS A 109 -27.45 -1.40 25.71
C LYS A 109 -27.80 -2.74 25.10
N THR A 110 -29.08 -3.13 25.17
CA THR A 110 -29.61 -4.27 24.43
C THR A 110 -29.82 -3.88 22.96
N LEU A 111 -29.26 -4.68 22.05
CA LEU A 111 -29.36 -4.57 20.60
C LEU A 111 -30.21 -5.69 20.03
#